data_AF-T0UW67-F1
#
_entry.id   AF-T0UW67-F1
#
_cell.length_a   1.000
_cell.length_b   1.000
_cell.length_c   1.000
_cell.angle_alpha   90.00
_cell.angle_beta   90.00
_cell.angle_gamma   90.00
#
_symmetry.space_group_name_H-M   'P 1'
#
loop_
_entity.id
_entity.type
_entity.pdbx_description
1 polymer ?
#
loop_
_entity_poly.entity_id
_entity_poly.type
_entity_poly.pdbx_seq_one_letter_code
_entity_poly.pdbx_strand_id
1 'polypeptide(L)' 'MGRGFAWLDTGTHESLLQAAQYIETVQRLQNVQVANLEEIAYRMGYITKEQVLELAQPLKKNEYGQYLLRLIGEA' A
#
# COMPACT_ATOMS: atom_id res chain seq x y z
N MET A 1 15.64 15.82 -6.86
CA MET A 1 14.18 15.61 -7.05
C MET A 1 13.60 16.81 -7.79
N GLY A 2 12.90 16.59 -8.91
CA GLY A 2 12.20 17.66 -9.63
C GLY A 2 10.77 17.88 -9.11
N ARG A 3 10.07 18.89 -9.62
CA ARG A 3 8.72 19.30 -9.18
C ARG A 3 7.61 18.24 -9.28
N GLY A 4 7.85 17.12 -9.97
CA GLY A 4 6.90 16.00 -10.07
C GLY A 4 6.96 14.99 -8.92
N PHE A 5 7.90 15.14 -7.99
CA PHE A 5 8.03 14.27 -6.82
C PHE A 5 7.42 14.93 -5.59
N ALA A 6 6.67 14.16 -4.81
CA ALA A 6 6.28 14.53 -3.46
C ALA A 6 7.36 14.06 -2.47
N TRP A 7 7.91 15.00 -1.72
CA TRP A 7 8.71 14.73 -0.53
C TRP A 7 7.99 15.39 0.63
N LEU A 8 7.55 14.58 1.59
CA LEU A 8 6.67 14.98 2.68
C LEU A 8 7.36 14.65 4.00
N ASP A 9 7.26 15.55 4.97
CA ASP A 9 7.68 15.33 6.35
C ASP A 9 6.45 15.23 7.26
N THR A 10 6.64 14.60 8.43
CA THR A 10 5.62 14.49 9.47
C THR A 10 6.10 15.15 10.77
N GLY A 11 6.87 16.25 10.66
CA GLY A 11 7.50 16.93 11.80
C GLY A 11 6.55 17.81 12.62
N THR A 12 5.37 18.11 12.09
CA THR A 12 4.32 18.88 12.78
C THR A 12 2.95 18.20 12.65
N HIS A 13 2.00 18.60 13.49
CA HIS A 13 0.63 18.11 13.41
C HIS A 13 -0.01 18.43 12.05
N GLU A 14 0.28 19.61 11.51
CA GLU A 14 -0.21 20.05 10.21
C GLU A 14 0.46 19.28 9.06
N SER A 15 1.81 19.15 9.07
CA SER A 15 2.52 18.42 8.00
C SER A 15 2.18 16.92 7.99
N LEU A 16 1.94 16.31 9.17
CA LEU A 16 1.42 14.94 9.26
C LEU A 16 0.04 14.80 8.62
N LEU A 17 -0.89 15.72 8.92
CA LEU A 17 -2.24 15.67 8.35
C LEU A 17 -2.20 15.84 6.82
N GLN A 18 -1.40 16.78 6.32
CA GLN A 18 -1.21 16.99 4.89
C GLN A 18 -0.63 15.74 4.20
N ALA A 19 0.36 15.09 4.82
CA ALA A 19 0.95 13.87 4.29
C ALA A 19 -0.07 12.72 4.25
N ALA A 20 -0.87 12.54 5.30
CA ALA A 20 -1.91 11.53 5.35
C ALA A 20 -2.98 11.73 4.25
N GLN A 21 -3.46 12.97 4.08
CA GLN A 21 -4.44 13.33 3.05
C GLN A 21 -3.89 13.14 1.63
N TYR A 22 -2.61 13.43 1.42
CA TYR A 22 -1.94 13.19 0.14
C TYR A 22 -1.94 11.69 -0.20
N ILE A 23 -1.51 10.84 0.72
CA ILE A 23 -1.49 9.39 0.52
C ILE A 23 -2.89 8.84 0.28
N GLU A 24 -3.88 9.23 1.10
CA GLU A 24 -5.28 8.83 0.91
C GLU A 24 -5.78 9.16 -0.50
N THR A 25 -5.54 10.38 -0.97
CA THR A 25 -5.98 10.84 -2.29
C THR A 25 -5.34 10.04 -3.41
N VAL A 26 -4.02 9.80 -3.33
CA VAL A 26 -3.28 9.01 -4.33
C VAL A 26 -3.82 7.58 -4.40
N GLN A 27 -3.96 6.91 -3.25
CA GLN A 27 -4.45 5.53 -3.19
C GLN A 27 -5.85 5.41 -3.78
N ARG A 28 -6.75 6.32 -3.42
CA ARG A 28 -8.14 6.32 -3.89
C ARG A 28 -8.26 6.55 -5.40
N LEU A 29 -7.48 7.47 -5.96
CA LEU A 29 -7.55 7.81 -7.38
C LEU A 29 -6.88 6.77 -8.29
N GLN A 30 -5.82 6.12 -7.80
CA GLN A 30 -5.06 5.15 -8.60
C GLN A 30 -5.41 3.69 -8.28
N ASN A 31 -6.27 3.44 -7.29
CA ASN A 31 -6.63 2.10 -6.81
C ASN A 31 -5.38 1.26 -6.46
N VAL A 32 -4.40 1.90 -5.82
CA VAL A 32 -3.14 1.30 -5.36
C VAL A 32 -2.98 1.48 -3.85
N GLN A 33 -2.08 0.73 -3.23
CA GLN A 33 -1.65 0.95 -1.86
C GLN A 33 -0.21 1.48 -1.88
N VAL A 34 0.03 2.68 -1.34
CA VAL A 34 1.37 3.26 -1.30
C VAL A 34 2.12 2.61 -0.13
N ALA A 35 3.36 2.16 -0.39
CA ALA A 35 4.22 1.52 0.61
C ALA A 35 3.65 0.24 1.25
N ASN A 36 2.83 -0.53 0.52
CA ASN A 36 2.42 -1.87 0.93
C ASN A 36 3.62 -2.84 0.91
N LEU A 37 4.02 -3.36 2.08
CA LEU A 37 5.26 -4.13 2.20
C LEU A 37 5.16 -5.50 1.55
N GLU A 38 4.02 -6.17 1.68
CA GLU A 38 3.77 -7.49 1.09
C GLU A 38 3.74 -7.42 -0.44
N GLU A 39 3.14 -6.38 -1.00
CA GLU A 39 3.17 -6.13 -2.45
C GLU A 39 4.60 -5.91 -2.94
N ILE A 40 5.36 -5.05 -2.27
CA ILE A 40 6.76 -4.79 -2.63
C ILE A 40 7.56 -6.09 -2.55
N ALA A 41 7.44 -6.85 -1.45
CA ALA A 41 8.15 -8.11 -1.27
C ALA A 41 7.79 -9.14 -2.34
N TYR A 42 6.51 -9.24 -2.70
CA TYR A 42 6.04 -10.15 -3.74
C TYR A 42 6.59 -9.76 -5.13
N ARG A 43 6.47 -8.48 -5.51
CA ARG A 43 6.97 -7.98 -6.80
C ARG A 43 8.49 -8.06 -6.93
N MET A 44 9.21 -7.93 -5.81
CA MET A 44 10.66 -8.09 -5.73
C MET A 44 11.10 -9.57 -5.67
N GLY A 45 10.17 -10.51 -5.54
CA GLY A 45 10.47 -11.95 -5.48
C GLY A 45 11.03 -12.42 -4.12
N TYR A 46 10.85 -11.62 -3.05
CA TYR A 46 11.26 -12.00 -1.69
C TYR A 46 10.30 -12.99 -1.04
N ILE A 47 9.03 -12.96 -1.45
CA ILE A 47 8.00 -13.90 -1.01
C ILE A 47 7.22 -14.44 -2.22
N THR A 48 6.71 -15.66 -2.10
CA THR A 48 5.91 -16.32 -3.14
C THR A 48 4.43 -15.92 -3.05
N LYS A 49 3.66 -16.31 -4.08
CA LYS A 49 2.20 -16.13 -4.10
C LYS A 49 1.52 -16.79 -2.90
N GLU A 50 1.98 -17.99 -2.52
CA GLU A 50 1.44 -18.76 -1.39
C GLU A 50 1.69 -18.03 -0.07
N GLN A 51 2.88 -17.45 0.10
CA GLN A 51 3.20 -16.65 1.29
C GLN A 51 2.36 -15.37 1.37
N VAL A 52 2.09 -14.70 0.25
CA VAL A 52 1.15 -13.57 0.22
C VAL A 52 -0.26 -14.01 0.59
N LEU A 53 -0.71 -15.16 0.10
CA LEU A 53 -2.02 -15.71 0.44
C LEU A 53 -2.13 -15.98 1.95
N GLU A 54 -1.11 -16.58 2.56
CA GLU A 54 -1.07 -16.83 4.01
C GLU A 54 -1.17 -15.52 4.82
N LEU A 55 -0.46 -14.47 4.40
CA LEU A 55 -0.52 -13.14 5.04
C LEU A 55 -1.88 -12.46 4.83
N ALA A 56 -2.52 -12.68 3.67
CA ALA A 56 -3.81 -12.09 3.35
C ALA A 56 -4.98 -12.75 4.11
N GLN A 57 -4.91 -14.05 4.41
CA GLN A 57 -5.99 -14.80 5.06
C GLN A 57 -6.50 -14.20 6.38
N PRO A 58 -5.65 -13.84 7.37
CA PRO A 58 -6.13 -13.22 8.61
C PRO A 58 -6.75 -11.83 8.37
N LEU A 59 -6.33 -11.13 7.31
CA LEU A 59 -6.77 -9.77 6.98
C LEU A 59 -7.94 -9.73 5.99
N LYS A 60 -8.40 -10.88 5.47
CA LYS A 60 -9.41 -10.94 4.39
C LYS A 60 -10.73 -10.23 4.68
N LYS A 61 -11.01 -9.89 5.94
CA LYS A 61 -12.23 -9.15 6.32
C LYS A 61 -12.13 -7.64 6.11
N ASN A 62 -10.93 -7.10 5.88
CA ASN A 62 -10.71 -5.68 5.62
C ASN A 62 -10.18 -5.44 4.20
N GLU A 63 -10.17 -4.18 3.78
CA GLU A 63 -9.74 -3.78 2.44
C GLU A 63 -8.29 -4.15 2.12
N TYR A 64 -7.42 -4.19 3.13
CA TYR A 64 -6.01 -4.55 2.97
C TYR A 64 -5.84 -6.02 2.59
N GLY A 65 -6.48 -6.95 3.31
CA GLY A 65 -6.45 -8.36 2.95
C GLY A 65 -7.10 -8.62 1.59
N GLN A 66 -8.22 -7.95 1.30
CA GLN A 66 -8.86 -8.02 -0.02
C GLN A 66 -7.95 -7.50 -1.14
N TYR A 67 -7.17 -6.45 -0.87
CA TYR A 67 -6.16 -5.94 -1.80
C TYR A 67 -5.08 -6.99 -2.09
N LEU A 68 -4.53 -7.63 -1.05
CA LEU A 68 -3.52 -8.68 -1.23
C LEU A 68 -4.05 -9.88 -2.02
N LEU A 69 -5.30 -10.29 -1.82
CA LEU A 69 -5.94 -11.36 -2.60
C LEU A 69 -6.09 -10.98 -4.08
N ARG A 70 -6.51 -9.74 -4.36
CA ARG A 70 -6.56 -9.20 -5.73
C ARG A 70 -5.18 -9.16 -6.39
N LEU A 71 -4.15 -8.77 -5.65
CA LEU A 71 -2.77 -8.69 -6.14
C LEU A 71 -2.28 -10.04 -6.71
N ILE A 72 -2.67 -11.16 -6.10
CA ILE A 72 -2.27 -12.50 -6.51
C ILE A 72 -3.30 -13.21 -7.42
N GLY A 73 -4.38 -12.53 -7.80
CA GLY A 73 -5.43 -13.07 -8.69
C GLY A 73 -6.35 -14.10 -8.04
N GLU A 74 -6.56 -14.02 -6.72
CA GLU A 74 -7.44 -14.91 -5.95
C GLU A 74 -8.79 -14.25 -5.59
N ALA A 75 -9.20 -13.22 -6.33
CA ALA A 75 -10.39 -12.40 -6.09
C ALA A 75 -11.29 -12.29 -7.32
#